data_AF-A0A814UCS9-F1
#
_entry.id   AF-A0A814UCS9-F1
#
_cell.length_a   1.000
_cell.length_b   1.000
_cell.length_c   1.000
_cell.angle_alpha   90.00
_cell.angle_beta   90.00
_cell.angle_gamma   90.00
#
_symmetry.space_group_name_H-M   'P 1'
#
loop_
_entity.id
_entity.type
_entity.pdbx_description
1 polymer ?
#
loop_
_entity_poly.entity_id
_entity_poly.type
_entity_poly.pdbx_seq_one_letter_code
_entity_poly.pdbx_strand_id
1 'polypeptide(L)'
;MDKNISSDGDRNDNDERTSECDIKEEIRLETNNSPLKGIRSGAVIRPEPLFHRKTRLIIDTHYNNGHNLLRNGLEETEYENLKLISLDKLFDNKNETFIGFGLPNVYLTIPNEPKDGYDKFAAFMFWRQLSAIIPTKGRVQSGFLIRLRDLPENITEIIRQSMKKHSNQRHVSCAYASACVLNSAGFTSSGADLRNHFGARALFQQIYEYGLEFKGKPLTLDFIRTTQSTLEEHFHQVRKKELTSIGRTFKKIYNECSTSKDKTRAPLIVANDIPMNPIVISNVPSLTRLQISRPGRIGAFVRKIWGSHTLFRVIPNTEKTDISNYLPQTLQAFPSKNPDLFTRIKKYFLFSRPVVITIRKNMASLWDDHGEFSSGSLASMMSIHTSKDPHPYNIVITGNHLIGMHHNPILNSKLVDWLLSKHVLISGYDDDVRFAGEAWMVHEQDGVALHLSNNSGTYRPNEEQLIKAAQFVSDAFPGLKIETHQSSDQIQLPSQMINEQEKNSFFTLKNIFIIFLAFIVWLCIFKFSHHD
;
A
#
# COMPACT_ATOMS: atom_id res chain seq x y z
N MET A 1 76.48 -38.36 -32.82
CA MET A 1 76.84 -37.62 -31.60
C MET A 1 75.62 -36.80 -31.22
N ASP A 2 75.02 -37.16 -30.08
CA ASP A 2 74.08 -36.41 -29.23
C ASP A 2 72.74 -35.90 -29.81
N LYS A 3 71.58 -35.97 -29.16
CA LYS A 3 71.11 -36.60 -27.90
C LYS A 3 69.57 -36.57 -27.91
N ASN A 4 68.97 -37.69 -27.51
CA ASN A 4 67.68 -37.91 -26.82
C ASN A 4 67.31 -36.78 -25.78
N ILE A 5 66.06 -36.53 -25.34
CA ILE A 5 65.10 -37.41 -24.61
C ILE A 5 63.67 -36.79 -24.60
N SER A 6 62.66 -37.67 -24.43
CA SER A 6 61.20 -37.56 -24.13
C SER A 6 60.78 -36.56 -23.02
N SER A 7 59.51 -36.27 -22.69
CA SER A 7 58.31 -37.14 -22.52
C SER A 7 57.02 -36.34 -22.25
N ASP A 8 55.90 -36.91 -22.70
CA ASP A 8 54.54 -37.02 -22.11
C ASP A 8 53.91 -35.93 -21.24
N GLY A 9 52.63 -35.65 -21.54
CA GLY A 9 51.67 -35.13 -20.56
C GLY A 9 50.38 -34.55 -21.15
N ASP A 10 49.48 -35.41 -21.65
CA ASP A 10 48.07 -35.09 -21.93
C ASP A 10 47.38 -34.47 -20.70
N ARG A 11 46.61 -33.40 -20.89
CA ARG A 11 45.43 -33.07 -20.08
C ARG A 11 44.43 -32.22 -20.88
N ASN A 12 43.25 -32.79 -21.03
CA ASN A 12 42.01 -32.21 -21.54
C ASN A 12 41.62 -30.93 -20.80
N ASP A 13 41.23 -29.89 -21.54
CA ASP A 13 40.32 -28.84 -21.07
C ASP A 13 39.39 -28.46 -22.24
N ASN A 14 38.37 -29.30 -22.45
CA ASN A 14 37.13 -28.93 -23.12
C ASN A 14 36.04 -29.02 -22.04
N ASP A 15 35.61 -27.88 -21.53
CA ASP A 15 34.20 -27.56 -21.23
C ASP A 15 34.13 -26.22 -20.48
N GLU A 16 32.95 -25.57 -20.53
CA GLU A 16 32.59 -24.30 -19.88
C GLU A 16 32.92 -23.00 -20.64
N ARG A 17 32.39 -22.87 -21.86
CA ARG A 17 31.99 -21.55 -22.41
C ARG A 17 30.62 -21.57 -23.07
N THR A 18 29.62 -22.06 -22.34
CA THR A 18 28.20 -21.87 -22.66
C THR A 18 27.41 -21.84 -21.36
N SER A 19 27.29 -20.66 -20.74
CA SER A 19 26.24 -20.38 -19.74
C SER A 19 26.10 -18.90 -19.35
N GLU A 20 27.11 -18.06 -19.57
CA GLU A 20 27.06 -16.66 -19.09
C GLU A 20 26.41 -15.65 -20.07
N CYS A 21 26.34 -15.94 -21.37
CA CYS A 21 25.67 -15.07 -22.35
C CYS A 21 24.15 -15.30 -22.38
N ASP A 22 23.70 -16.54 -22.26
CA ASP A 22 22.28 -16.88 -22.39
C ASP A 22 21.47 -16.43 -21.16
N ILE A 23 22.08 -16.47 -19.95
CA ILE A 23 21.44 -15.97 -18.71
C ILE A 23 21.26 -14.44 -18.75
N LYS A 24 22.13 -13.70 -19.45
CA LYS A 24 22.00 -12.23 -19.58
C LYS A 24 20.94 -11.81 -20.61
N GLU A 25 20.66 -12.64 -21.62
CA GLU A 25 19.55 -12.40 -22.54
C GLU A 25 18.20 -12.81 -21.95
N GLU A 26 18.14 -13.84 -21.11
CA GLU A 26 16.91 -14.30 -20.48
C GLU A 26 16.40 -13.33 -19.39
N ILE A 27 17.29 -12.58 -18.72
CA ILE A 27 16.95 -11.48 -17.80
C ILE A 27 16.45 -10.23 -18.56
N ARG A 28 16.76 -10.07 -19.85
CA ARG A 28 16.34 -8.92 -20.68
C ARG A 28 14.97 -9.11 -21.35
N LEU A 29 14.39 -10.30 -21.29
CA LEU A 29 12.99 -10.55 -21.66
C LEU A 29 12.04 -10.07 -20.53
N GLU A 30 12.33 -8.91 -19.93
CA GLU A 30 11.36 -8.15 -19.16
C GLU A 30 10.27 -7.70 -20.12
N THR A 31 9.11 -8.36 -20.02
CA THR A 31 7.90 -8.04 -20.76
C THR A 31 7.69 -6.54 -20.86
N ASN A 32 7.45 -6.04 -22.07
CA ASN A 32 7.19 -4.63 -22.36
C ASN A 32 6.06 -3.99 -21.52
N ASN A 33 5.31 -4.79 -20.77
CA ASN A 33 4.16 -4.43 -19.94
C ASN A 33 4.45 -4.35 -18.44
N SER A 34 5.66 -4.62 -17.95
CA SER A 34 6.00 -4.53 -16.52
C SER A 34 5.62 -3.15 -15.96
N PRO A 35 4.87 -3.07 -14.83
CA PRO A 35 4.49 -1.79 -14.22
C PRO A 35 5.71 -1.01 -13.68
N LEU A 36 6.84 -1.68 -13.48
CA LEU A 36 8.07 -1.04 -13.00
C LEU A 36 8.91 -0.42 -14.14
N LYS A 37 8.55 -0.66 -15.40
CA LYS A 37 9.30 -0.16 -16.57
C LYS A 37 9.37 1.37 -16.54
N GLY A 38 10.58 1.91 -16.50
CA GLY A 38 10.83 3.36 -16.50
C GLY A 38 10.73 4.03 -15.12
N ILE A 39 10.67 3.25 -14.03
CA ILE A 39 10.74 3.75 -12.65
C ILE A 39 12.17 3.53 -12.13
N ARG A 40 12.85 4.64 -11.78
CA ARG A 40 14.25 4.64 -11.35
C ARG A 40 14.44 4.39 -9.86
N SER A 41 13.48 4.84 -9.06
CA SER A 41 13.50 4.72 -7.60
C SER A 41 13.22 3.30 -7.16
N GLY A 42 13.69 2.95 -5.96
CA GLY A 42 13.42 1.66 -5.32
C GLY A 42 11.94 1.45 -5.14
N ALA A 43 11.36 0.72 -6.07
CA ALA A 43 9.93 0.54 -6.18
C ALA A 43 9.55 -0.87 -5.74
N VAL A 44 8.48 -0.96 -4.96
CA VAL A 44 7.84 -2.23 -4.63
C VAL A 44 6.38 -2.17 -4.98
N ILE A 45 5.86 -3.28 -5.50
CA ILE A 45 4.42 -3.40 -5.72
C ILE A 45 3.77 -3.65 -4.37
N ARG A 46 2.72 -2.90 -4.03
CA ARG A 46 1.98 -3.03 -2.78
C ARG A 46 0.48 -2.93 -2.95
N PRO A 47 -0.29 -3.69 -2.18
CA PRO A 47 -1.73 -3.50 -2.15
C PRO A 47 -2.12 -2.25 -1.36
N GLU A 48 -2.97 -1.41 -1.94
CA GLU A 48 -3.63 -0.31 -1.23
C GLU A 48 -5.16 -0.49 -1.28
N PRO A 49 -5.85 -0.39 -0.13
CA PRO A 49 -7.30 -0.34 -0.12
C PRO A 49 -7.78 1.03 -0.60
N LEU A 50 -8.66 1.01 -1.60
CA LEU A 50 -9.40 2.19 -2.00
C LEU A 50 -10.60 2.35 -1.07
N PHE A 51 -10.57 3.41 -0.28
CA PHE A 51 -11.60 4.11 0.50
C PHE A 51 -12.95 3.45 0.83
N HIS A 52 -13.56 2.64 -0.04
CA HIS A 52 -14.90 2.10 0.06
C HIS A 52 -14.97 0.61 -0.29
N ARG A 53 -14.44 0.13 -1.43
CA ARG A 53 -14.82 -1.22 -1.94
C ARG A 53 -13.85 -1.89 -2.91
N LYS A 54 -12.68 -1.36 -3.23
CA LYS A 54 -11.74 -2.06 -4.12
C LYS A 54 -10.35 -2.02 -3.52
N THR A 55 -9.51 -2.97 -3.89
CA THR A 55 -8.09 -2.91 -3.64
C THR A 55 -7.38 -2.94 -4.99
N ARG A 56 -6.25 -2.24 -5.12
CA ARG A 56 -5.34 -2.45 -6.25
C ARG A 56 -3.91 -2.48 -5.75
N LEU A 57 -3.08 -3.13 -6.56
CA LEU A 57 -1.65 -3.01 -6.47
C LEU A 57 -1.22 -1.64 -6.99
N ILE A 58 -0.31 -1.02 -6.26
CA ILE A 58 0.31 0.26 -6.57
C ILE A 58 1.83 0.10 -6.53
N ILE A 59 2.54 1.04 -7.14
CA ILE A 59 3.99 1.14 -7.10
C ILE A 59 4.35 2.05 -5.92
N ASP A 60 4.90 1.50 -4.84
CA ASP A 60 5.40 2.27 -3.71
C ASP A 60 6.89 2.55 -3.90
N THR A 61 7.22 3.83 -4.06
CA THR A 61 8.59 4.28 -4.29
C THR A 61 9.18 4.99 -3.08
N HIS A 62 8.46 5.12 -1.97
CA HIS A 62 8.88 5.97 -0.86
C HIS A 62 10.08 5.38 -0.08
N TYR A 63 11.09 6.22 0.21
CA TYR A 63 12.24 5.86 1.05
C TYR A 63 12.02 6.15 2.53
N ASN A 64 12.39 5.21 3.41
CA ASN A 64 12.37 5.40 4.85
C ASN A 64 13.76 5.13 5.45
N ASN A 65 14.44 6.19 5.89
CA ASN A 65 15.79 6.20 6.46
C ASN A 65 16.02 5.21 7.62
N GLY A 66 14.97 4.79 8.33
CA GLY A 66 15.11 3.87 9.48
C GLY A 66 15.17 2.38 9.11
N HIS A 67 14.72 1.98 7.91
CA HIS A 67 14.45 0.56 7.62
C HIS A 67 14.78 0.14 6.18
N ASN A 68 15.16 1.06 5.30
CA ASN A 68 15.45 0.80 3.89
C ASN A 68 16.94 0.89 3.55
N LEU A 69 17.85 0.42 4.42
CA LEU A 69 19.30 0.48 4.18
C LEU A 69 19.74 -0.13 2.82
N LEU A 70 18.92 -1.00 2.24
CA LEU A 70 19.17 -1.67 0.95
C LEU A 70 18.32 -1.15 -0.24
N ARG A 71 17.42 -0.18 -0.04
CA ARG A 71 16.53 0.33 -1.10
C ARG A 71 16.75 1.83 -1.32
N ASN A 72 17.27 2.24 -2.49
CA ASN A 72 17.35 3.66 -2.86
C ASN A 72 15.97 4.18 -3.28
N GLY A 73 15.05 4.28 -2.32
CA GLY A 73 13.72 4.84 -2.57
C GLY A 73 13.77 6.35 -2.87
N LEU A 74 12.61 6.90 -3.13
CA LEU A 74 12.38 8.32 -3.33
C LEU A 74 12.24 9.05 -1.98
N GLU A 75 13.13 10.01 -1.74
CA GLU A 75 13.11 10.88 -0.56
C GLU A 75 12.14 12.06 -0.72
N GLU A 76 11.38 12.34 0.33
CA GLU A 76 10.60 13.58 0.45
C GLU A 76 11.50 14.70 1.00
N THR A 77 11.68 15.79 0.25
CA THR A 77 12.33 17.01 0.76
C THR A 77 11.28 18.03 1.18
N GLU A 78 11.37 18.54 2.41
CA GLU A 78 10.48 19.58 2.89
C GLU A 78 10.92 20.99 2.45
N TYR A 79 9.98 21.76 1.91
CA TYR A 79 10.19 23.17 1.55
C TYR A 79 8.92 23.98 1.76
N GLU A 80 8.97 25.04 2.58
CA GLU A 80 7.81 25.91 2.87
C GLU A 80 6.53 25.12 3.28
N ASN A 81 6.70 24.03 4.04
CA ASN A 81 5.63 23.08 4.44
C ASN A 81 5.02 22.25 3.28
N LEU A 82 5.72 22.17 2.14
CA LEU A 82 5.43 21.26 1.06
C LEU A 82 6.47 20.15 1.03
N LYS A 83 6.02 18.91 0.95
CA LYS A 83 6.88 17.78 0.66
C LYS A 83 7.05 17.66 -0.85
N LEU A 84 8.28 17.68 -1.32
CA LEU A 84 8.64 17.64 -2.73
C LEU A 84 9.46 16.37 -3.04
N ILE A 85 9.35 15.88 -4.27
CA ILE A 85 10.13 14.77 -4.81
C ILE A 85 10.86 15.20 -6.09
N SER A 86 11.97 14.53 -6.38
CA SER A 86 12.69 14.69 -7.66
C SER A 86 12.11 13.76 -8.71
N LEU A 87 11.80 14.31 -9.89
CA LEU A 87 11.34 13.53 -11.04
C LEU A 87 12.47 12.71 -11.65
N ASP A 88 13.70 13.22 -11.63
CA ASP A 88 14.90 12.53 -12.16
C ASP A 88 15.32 11.34 -11.27
N LYS A 89 14.88 11.32 -10.01
CA LYS A 89 15.01 10.15 -9.11
C LYS A 89 13.84 9.16 -9.28
N LEU A 90 12.70 9.59 -9.81
CA LEU A 90 11.49 8.77 -9.92
C LEU A 90 11.42 8.04 -11.27
N PHE A 91 11.65 8.73 -12.37
CA PHE A 91 11.51 8.19 -13.73
C PHE A 91 12.87 8.04 -14.41
N ASP A 92 13.05 6.96 -15.17
CA ASP A 92 14.25 6.74 -16.00
C ASP A 92 14.27 7.68 -17.22
N ASN A 93 13.08 8.11 -17.66
CA ASN A 93 12.85 8.85 -18.89
C ASN A 93 12.22 10.20 -18.57
N LYS A 94 12.45 11.22 -19.41
CA LYS A 94 11.83 12.55 -19.27
C LYS A 94 10.54 12.74 -20.05
N ASN A 95 9.99 11.64 -20.57
CA ASN A 95 8.83 11.64 -21.47
C ASN A 95 7.52 11.19 -20.79
N GLU A 96 7.47 11.25 -19.46
CA GLU A 96 6.31 10.76 -18.71
C GLU A 96 5.17 11.78 -18.60
N THR A 97 3.94 11.31 -18.79
CA THR A 97 2.74 12.11 -18.52
C THR A 97 2.03 11.53 -17.30
N PHE A 98 1.73 12.37 -16.32
CA PHE A 98 1.13 11.90 -15.07
C PHE A 98 0.28 12.98 -14.38
N ILE A 99 -0.65 12.53 -13.54
CA ILE A 99 -1.47 13.38 -12.68
C ILE A 99 -0.97 13.19 -11.25
N GLY A 100 -0.59 14.28 -10.59
CA GLY A 100 -0.17 14.24 -9.19
C GLY A 100 -1.26 14.72 -8.25
N PHE A 101 -1.45 13.97 -7.16
CA PHE A 101 -2.34 14.27 -6.05
C PHE A 101 -1.49 14.46 -4.80
N GLY A 102 -1.12 15.71 -4.54
CA GLY A 102 -0.42 16.14 -3.33
C GLY A 102 -1.38 16.66 -2.26
N LEU A 103 -0.82 17.23 -1.19
CA LEU A 103 -1.57 17.73 -0.04
C LEU A 103 -1.78 19.26 -0.09
N PRO A 104 -2.96 19.80 -0.48
CA PRO A 104 -4.10 19.15 -1.15
C PRO A 104 -4.09 19.34 -2.68
N ASN A 105 -2.96 19.71 -3.29
CA ASN A 105 -2.94 20.16 -4.68
C ASN A 105 -3.02 19.01 -5.67
N VAL A 106 -3.81 19.18 -6.72
CA VAL A 106 -3.80 18.33 -7.91
C VAL A 106 -3.14 19.08 -9.06
N TYR A 107 -2.30 18.39 -9.82
CA TYR A 107 -1.61 18.95 -10.97
C TYR A 107 -1.46 17.90 -12.08
N LEU A 108 -1.50 18.33 -13.32
CA LEU A 108 -1.22 17.50 -14.50
C LEU A 108 0.17 17.86 -15.03
N THR A 109 1.00 16.86 -15.29
CA THR A 109 2.37 17.04 -15.78
C THR A 109 2.55 16.37 -17.13
N ILE A 110 3.20 17.09 -18.04
CA ILE A 110 3.60 16.61 -19.36
C ILE A 110 5.09 16.90 -19.61
N PRO A 111 5.75 16.14 -20.51
CA PRO A 111 7.07 16.48 -21.00
C PRO A 111 7.10 17.88 -21.61
N ASN A 112 8.18 18.62 -21.38
CA ASN A 112 8.43 19.89 -22.03
C ASN A 112 9.21 19.61 -23.33
N GLU A 113 8.56 19.75 -24.48
CA GLU A 113 9.24 19.73 -25.77
C GLU A 113 9.14 21.16 -26.33
N PRO A 114 10.25 21.84 -26.67
CA PRO A 114 11.59 21.32 -26.96
C PRO A 114 12.63 21.38 -25.81
N LYS A 115 12.24 21.71 -24.56
CA LYS A 115 13.21 21.87 -23.45
C LYS A 115 13.20 20.66 -22.53
N ASP A 116 14.35 20.03 -22.34
CA ASP A 116 14.49 18.91 -21.42
C ASP A 116 13.86 19.17 -20.03
N GLY A 117 12.98 18.26 -19.58
CA GLY A 117 12.22 18.37 -18.33
C GLY A 117 10.70 18.34 -18.50
N TYR A 118 9.98 18.91 -17.52
CA TYR A 118 8.52 18.78 -17.41
C TYR A 118 7.82 20.11 -17.15
N ASP A 119 6.66 20.30 -17.75
CA ASP A 119 5.70 21.35 -17.42
C ASP A 119 4.53 20.79 -16.63
N LYS A 120 4.02 21.57 -15.67
CA LYS A 120 2.81 21.23 -14.95
C LYS A 120 1.72 22.28 -15.12
N PHE A 121 0.48 21.83 -15.23
CA PHE A 121 -0.69 22.66 -15.05
C PHE A 121 -0.94 22.86 -13.56
N ALA A 122 -0.65 24.05 -13.07
CA ALA A 122 -0.88 24.44 -11.68
C ALA A 122 -2.18 25.22 -11.56
N ALA A 123 -3.03 24.79 -10.64
CA ALA A 123 -4.29 25.45 -10.31
C ALA A 123 -4.47 25.54 -8.79
N PHE A 124 -5.39 26.39 -8.35
CA PHE A 124 -5.60 26.73 -6.95
C PHE A 124 -7.07 26.54 -6.56
N MET A 125 -7.32 26.23 -5.29
CA MET A 125 -8.69 26.09 -4.78
C MET A 125 -9.40 27.43 -4.60
N PHE A 126 -10.73 27.41 -4.73
CA PHE A 126 -11.68 28.49 -4.45
C PHE A 126 -11.41 29.77 -5.24
N TRP A 127 -11.12 29.65 -6.54
CA TRP A 127 -10.87 30.79 -7.45
C TRP A 127 -9.78 31.75 -6.96
N ARG A 128 -8.91 31.32 -6.05
CA ARG A 128 -7.95 32.19 -5.34
C ARG A 128 -6.93 32.83 -6.26
N GLN A 129 -6.50 32.10 -7.29
CA GLN A 129 -5.46 32.50 -8.23
C GLN A 129 -5.76 31.93 -9.61
N LEU A 130 -5.18 32.57 -10.63
CA LEU A 130 -5.25 32.13 -12.02
C LEU A 130 -4.43 30.84 -12.19
N SER A 131 -4.95 29.90 -12.96
CA SER A 131 -4.22 28.72 -13.40
C SER A 131 -3.04 29.13 -14.29
N ALA A 132 -1.97 28.34 -14.27
CA ALA A 132 -0.80 28.59 -15.09
C ALA A 132 -0.08 27.29 -15.47
N ILE A 133 0.58 27.33 -16.62
CA ILE A 133 1.56 26.32 -17.01
C ILE A 133 2.91 26.75 -16.44
N ILE A 134 3.52 25.90 -15.62
CA ILE A 134 4.75 26.23 -14.90
C ILE A 134 5.77 25.11 -15.11
N PRO A 135 7.03 25.43 -15.45
CA PRO A 135 8.09 24.43 -15.48
C PRO A 135 8.28 23.85 -14.07
N THR A 136 8.28 22.52 -13.97
CA THR A 136 8.48 21.80 -12.70
C THR A 136 9.87 22.07 -12.11
N LYS A 137 10.86 22.30 -12.98
CA LYS A 137 12.29 22.36 -12.63
C LYS A 137 12.76 21.04 -11.97
N GLY A 138 12.31 19.91 -12.52
CA GLY A 138 12.70 18.57 -12.08
C GLY A 138 12.01 18.08 -10.79
N ARG A 139 10.98 18.78 -10.30
CA ARG A 139 10.35 18.46 -9.01
C ARG A 139 8.85 18.72 -8.96
N VAL A 140 8.16 17.92 -8.17
CA VAL A 140 6.71 18.03 -7.94
C VAL A 140 6.37 17.76 -6.48
N GLN A 141 5.12 18.06 -6.11
CA GLN A 141 4.66 17.80 -4.74
C GLN A 141 4.45 16.30 -4.54
N SER A 142 5.01 15.75 -3.46
CA SER A 142 4.83 14.36 -3.05
C SER A 142 3.36 14.03 -2.75
N GLY A 143 3.00 12.77 -2.94
CA GLY A 143 1.67 12.21 -2.69
C GLY A 143 1.41 10.95 -3.51
N PHE A 144 0.26 10.89 -4.15
CA PHE A 144 -0.08 9.81 -5.09
C PHE A 144 -0.06 10.34 -6.52
N LEU A 145 0.64 9.64 -7.41
CA LEU A 145 0.70 9.95 -8.83
C LEU A 145 -0.04 8.88 -9.63
N ILE A 146 -0.64 9.29 -10.75
CA ILE A 146 -1.20 8.39 -11.75
C ILE A 146 -0.42 8.63 -13.03
N ARG A 147 0.46 7.71 -13.39
CA ARG A 147 1.22 7.73 -14.65
C ARG A 147 0.37 7.14 -15.77
N LEU A 148 0.36 7.82 -16.90
CA LEU A 148 -0.38 7.40 -18.09
C LEU A 148 0.61 6.71 -19.05
N ARG A 149 0.43 5.40 -19.25
CA ARG A 149 1.28 4.59 -20.14
C ARG A 149 0.66 4.43 -21.52
N ASP A 150 1.51 4.06 -22.47
CA ASP A 150 1.13 3.69 -23.86
C ASP A 150 0.29 4.76 -24.56
N LEU A 151 0.66 6.01 -24.28
CA LEU A 151 0.00 7.19 -24.81
C LEU A 151 0.18 7.27 -26.34
N PRO A 152 -0.90 7.47 -27.12
CA PRO A 152 -0.80 7.62 -28.57
C PRO A 152 0.13 8.77 -28.98
N GLU A 153 0.82 8.62 -30.11
CA GLU A 153 1.55 9.72 -30.75
C GLU A 153 0.63 10.94 -30.87
N ASN A 154 1.13 12.14 -30.55
CA ASN A 154 0.42 13.44 -30.48
C ASN A 154 -0.37 13.77 -29.21
N ILE A 155 -0.66 12.81 -28.31
CA ILE A 155 -1.56 13.10 -27.18
C ILE A 155 -0.99 14.13 -26.21
N THR A 156 0.33 14.15 -26.02
CA THR A 156 1.03 15.17 -25.22
C THR A 156 0.78 16.57 -25.75
N GLU A 157 0.77 16.76 -27.08
CA GLU A 157 0.47 18.06 -27.69
C GLU A 157 -1.00 18.43 -27.53
N ILE A 158 -1.92 17.47 -27.65
CA ILE A 158 -3.36 17.70 -27.39
C ILE A 158 -3.56 18.16 -25.94
N ILE A 159 -2.92 17.50 -24.97
CA ILE A 159 -2.95 17.89 -23.56
C ILE A 159 -2.35 19.29 -23.40
N ARG A 160 -1.22 19.59 -24.05
CA ARG A 160 -0.57 20.91 -24.00
C ARG A 160 -1.48 22.02 -24.52
N GLN A 161 -2.18 21.80 -25.63
CA GLN A 161 -3.15 22.77 -26.17
C GLN A 161 -4.35 22.94 -25.22
N SER A 162 -4.82 21.86 -24.61
CA SER A 162 -5.85 21.93 -23.58
C SER A 162 -5.38 22.71 -22.33
N MET A 163 -4.13 22.49 -21.88
CA MET A 163 -3.53 23.26 -20.78
C MET A 163 -3.48 24.75 -21.11
N LYS A 164 -3.12 25.13 -22.35
CA LYS A 164 -3.11 26.53 -22.80
C LYS A 164 -4.51 27.12 -22.79
N LYS A 165 -5.51 26.38 -23.29
CA LYS A 165 -6.92 26.79 -23.31
C LYS A 165 -7.45 27.12 -21.91
N HIS A 166 -7.07 26.32 -20.90
CA HIS A 166 -7.51 26.48 -19.51
C HIS A 166 -6.53 27.28 -18.64
N SER A 167 -5.42 27.75 -19.19
CA SER A 167 -4.48 28.62 -18.49
C SER A 167 -5.09 30.02 -18.32
N ASN A 168 -4.64 30.75 -17.31
CA ASN A 168 -5.12 32.09 -16.98
C ASN A 168 -6.63 32.14 -16.65
N GLN A 169 -7.17 31.06 -16.09
CA GLN A 169 -8.56 30.96 -15.65
C GLN A 169 -8.64 30.68 -14.15
N ARG A 170 -9.77 31.03 -13.52
CA ARG A 170 -10.02 30.71 -12.12
C ARG A 170 -10.96 29.53 -12.04
N HIS A 171 -10.63 28.56 -11.20
CA HIS A 171 -11.41 27.34 -11.01
C HIS A 171 -11.81 27.16 -9.54
N VAL A 172 -12.88 26.41 -9.31
CA VAL A 172 -13.35 26.06 -7.96
C VAL A 172 -12.33 25.22 -7.19
N SER A 173 -11.58 24.37 -7.87
CA SER A 173 -10.52 23.54 -7.29
C SER A 173 -9.43 23.21 -8.29
N CYS A 174 -8.27 22.81 -7.79
CA CYS A 174 -7.16 22.30 -8.61
C CYS A 174 -7.49 20.95 -9.27
N ALA A 175 -8.27 20.11 -8.60
CA ALA A 175 -8.78 18.85 -9.14
C ALA A 175 -9.72 19.11 -10.32
N TYR A 176 -10.70 20.00 -10.17
CA TYR A 176 -11.62 20.39 -11.23
C TYR A 176 -10.89 21.01 -12.43
N ALA A 177 -9.90 21.88 -12.17
CA ALA A 177 -9.11 22.48 -13.24
C ALA A 177 -8.35 21.43 -14.06
N SER A 178 -7.72 20.46 -13.39
CA SER A 178 -7.03 19.34 -14.05
C SER A 178 -8.03 18.45 -14.81
N ALA A 179 -9.22 18.21 -14.26
CA ALA A 179 -10.30 17.48 -14.92
C ALA A 179 -10.81 18.21 -16.18
N CYS A 180 -10.90 19.54 -16.16
CA CYS A 180 -11.26 20.35 -17.34
C CYS A 180 -10.22 20.21 -18.47
N VAL A 181 -8.93 20.22 -18.12
CA VAL A 181 -7.84 20.01 -19.09
C VAL A 181 -7.94 18.62 -19.71
N LEU A 182 -8.04 17.57 -18.88
CA LEU A 182 -8.16 16.19 -19.36
C LEU A 182 -9.41 16.01 -20.23
N ASN A 183 -10.57 16.47 -19.78
CA ASN A 183 -11.81 16.32 -20.55
C ASN A 183 -11.73 17.10 -21.89
N SER A 184 -11.22 18.34 -21.88
CA SER A 184 -11.03 19.09 -23.14
C SER A 184 -10.00 18.47 -24.08
N ALA A 185 -9.08 17.65 -23.56
CA ALA A 185 -8.16 16.85 -24.37
C ALA A 185 -8.81 15.56 -24.92
N GLY A 186 -10.03 15.22 -24.49
CA GLY A 186 -10.77 14.03 -24.94
C GLY A 186 -10.69 12.84 -23.99
N PHE A 187 -10.30 13.06 -22.72
CA PHE A 187 -10.28 12.02 -21.69
C PHE A 187 -11.63 11.91 -20.98
N THR A 188 -12.01 10.67 -20.69
CA THR A 188 -13.20 10.32 -19.89
C THR A 188 -12.85 9.20 -18.91
N SER A 189 -13.80 8.80 -18.05
CA SER A 189 -13.63 7.65 -17.16
C SER A 189 -14.91 6.82 -17.18
N SER A 190 -14.87 5.62 -17.78
CA SER A 190 -16.07 4.81 -18.03
C SER A 190 -17.16 5.60 -18.79
N GLY A 191 -16.76 6.35 -19.83
CA GLY A 191 -17.63 7.26 -20.58
C GLY A 191 -18.15 8.48 -19.80
N ALA A 192 -17.87 8.61 -18.51
CA ALA A 192 -18.33 9.74 -17.70
C ALA A 192 -17.40 10.96 -17.82
N ASP A 193 -17.99 12.14 -17.68
CA ASP A 193 -17.29 13.41 -17.66
C ASP A 193 -16.50 13.59 -16.35
N LEU A 194 -15.18 13.78 -16.47
CA LEU A 194 -14.28 13.99 -15.33
C LEU A 194 -14.60 15.26 -14.51
N ARG A 195 -15.25 16.26 -15.12
CA ARG A 195 -15.60 17.56 -14.51
C ARG A 195 -16.64 17.43 -13.41
N ASN A 196 -17.35 16.30 -13.34
CA ASN A 196 -18.31 16.02 -12.27
C ASN A 196 -17.64 15.79 -10.90
N HIS A 197 -16.30 15.71 -10.86
CA HIS A 197 -15.52 15.39 -9.65
C HIS A 197 -14.66 16.59 -9.21
N PHE A 198 -15.23 17.44 -8.35
CA PHE A 198 -14.59 18.68 -7.91
C PHE A 198 -13.47 18.51 -6.88
N GLY A 199 -13.48 17.47 -6.06
CA GLY A 199 -12.47 17.27 -5.00
C GLY A 199 -11.33 16.35 -5.45
N ALA A 200 -10.14 16.53 -4.89
CA ALA A 200 -8.97 15.70 -5.23
C ALA A 200 -9.25 14.21 -4.98
N ARG A 201 -9.87 13.88 -3.84
CA ARG A 201 -10.29 12.51 -3.52
C ARG A 201 -11.31 11.95 -4.51
N ALA A 202 -12.31 12.75 -4.87
CA ALA A 202 -13.38 12.30 -5.76
C ALA A 202 -12.84 11.98 -7.16
N LEU A 203 -11.97 12.84 -7.68
CA LEU A 203 -11.32 12.63 -8.99
C LEU A 203 -10.38 11.43 -8.96
N PHE A 204 -9.50 11.33 -7.95
CA PHE A 204 -8.61 10.18 -7.81
C PHE A 204 -9.40 8.88 -7.75
N GLN A 205 -10.45 8.85 -6.95
CA GLN A 205 -11.28 7.66 -6.78
C GLN A 205 -11.96 7.24 -8.08
N GLN A 206 -12.50 8.19 -8.85
CA GLN A 206 -13.11 7.89 -10.14
C GLN A 206 -12.11 7.20 -11.08
N ILE A 207 -10.90 7.79 -11.23
CA ILE A 207 -9.84 7.24 -12.07
C ILE A 207 -9.35 5.89 -11.55
N TYR A 208 -9.23 5.75 -10.23
CA TYR A 208 -8.79 4.51 -9.62
C TYR A 208 -9.83 3.40 -9.75
N GLU A 209 -11.14 3.67 -9.70
CA GLU A 209 -12.15 2.61 -9.79
C GLU A 209 -12.42 2.16 -11.22
N TYR A 210 -12.45 3.12 -12.15
CA TYR A 210 -12.96 2.96 -13.51
C TYR A 210 -11.91 3.17 -14.59
N GLY A 211 -10.70 3.61 -14.24
CA GLY A 211 -9.64 3.93 -15.19
C GLY A 211 -9.85 5.27 -15.90
N LEU A 212 -8.99 5.53 -16.88
CA LEU A 212 -9.12 6.63 -17.83
C LEU A 212 -9.24 6.06 -19.23
N GLU A 213 -10.03 6.74 -20.04
CA GLU A 213 -10.21 6.45 -21.45
C GLU A 213 -9.83 7.69 -22.25
N PHE A 214 -9.14 7.51 -23.37
CA PHE A 214 -8.92 8.55 -24.36
C PHE A 214 -9.73 8.22 -25.61
N LYS A 215 -10.66 9.09 -25.98
CA LYS A 215 -11.56 8.88 -27.14
C LYS A 215 -12.24 7.49 -27.11
N GLY A 216 -12.67 7.05 -25.93
CA GLY A 216 -13.33 5.75 -25.71
C GLY A 216 -12.40 4.54 -25.65
N LYS A 217 -11.08 4.70 -25.81
CA LYS A 217 -10.11 3.61 -25.62
C LYS A 217 -9.50 3.66 -24.21
N PRO A 218 -9.52 2.56 -23.45
CA PRO A 218 -8.93 2.53 -22.11
C PRO A 218 -7.41 2.73 -22.19
N LEU A 219 -6.86 3.41 -21.18
CA LEU A 219 -5.43 3.63 -21.02
C LEU A 219 -4.84 2.72 -19.94
N THR A 220 -3.58 2.34 -20.13
CA THR A 220 -2.77 1.71 -19.10
C THR A 220 -2.38 2.77 -18.06
N LEU A 221 -2.66 2.52 -16.78
CA LEU A 221 -2.37 3.45 -15.69
C LEU A 221 -1.51 2.77 -14.61
N ASP A 222 -0.45 3.46 -14.19
CA ASP A 222 0.30 3.08 -13.00
C ASP A 222 -0.01 4.04 -11.86
N PHE A 223 -0.35 3.49 -10.70
CA PHE A 223 -0.60 4.26 -9.48
C PHE A 223 0.66 4.23 -8.63
N ILE A 224 1.27 5.39 -8.41
CA ILE A 224 2.57 5.51 -7.76
C ILE A 224 2.40 6.25 -6.44
N ARG A 225 2.83 5.63 -5.35
CA ARG A 225 2.90 6.26 -4.03
C ARG A 225 4.31 6.78 -3.80
N THR A 226 4.40 8.07 -3.52
CA THR A 226 5.67 8.79 -3.32
C THR A 226 5.83 9.32 -1.89
N THR A 227 4.89 8.98 -1.01
CA THR A 227 4.79 9.52 0.35
C THR A 227 4.71 8.40 1.39
N GLN A 228 5.13 8.70 2.62
CA GLN A 228 5.06 7.76 3.75
C GLN A 228 3.63 7.40 4.18
N SER A 229 2.64 8.21 3.84
CA SER A 229 1.24 7.95 4.19
C SER A 229 0.61 6.92 3.27
N THR A 230 -0.20 6.03 3.83
CA THR A 230 -1.09 5.16 3.06
C THR A 230 -2.13 5.96 2.28
N LEU A 231 -2.79 5.33 1.31
CA LEU A 231 -3.76 6.01 0.45
C LEU A 231 -4.88 6.66 1.25
N GLU A 232 -5.43 5.94 2.22
CA GLU A 232 -6.53 6.45 3.03
C GLU A 232 -6.12 7.61 3.94
N GLU A 233 -4.95 7.51 4.60
CA GLU A 233 -4.40 8.58 5.44
C GLU A 233 -4.13 9.85 4.62
N HIS A 234 -3.49 9.70 3.45
CA HIS A 234 -3.17 10.83 2.59
C HIS A 234 -4.43 11.60 2.21
N PHE A 235 -5.45 10.92 1.69
CA PHE A 235 -6.66 11.60 1.25
C PHE A 235 -7.59 12.02 2.41
N HIS A 236 -7.45 11.44 3.61
CA HIS A 236 -8.04 12.01 4.82
C HIS A 236 -7.43 13.38 5.13
N GLN A 237 -6.10 13.51 5.06
CA GLN A 237 -5.41 14.79 5.24
C GLN A 237 -5.77 15.80 4.14
N VAL A 238 -5.88 15.35 2.88
CA VAL A 238 -6.34 16.18 1.75
C VAL A 238 -7.71 16.77 2.06
N ARG A 239 -8.68 15.94 2.48
CA ARG A 239 -10.03 16.42 2.83
C ARG A 239 -10.01 17.43 3.97
N LYS A 240 -9.19 17.20 5.01
CA LYS A 240 -9.03 18.16 6.12
C LYS A 240 -8.45 19.49 5.63
N LYS A 241 -7.48 19.47 4.70
CA LYS A 241 -6.90 20.67 4.09
C LYS A 241 -7.88 21.38 3.15
N GLU A 242 -8.68 20.67 2.38
CA GLU A 242 -9.77 21.23 1.55
C GLU A 242 -10.79 21.97 2.42
N LEU A 243 -11.29 21.33 3.49
CA LEU A 243 -12.27 21.93 4.42
C LEU A 243 -11.71 23.15 5.17
N THR A 244 -10.49 23.06 5.70
CA THR A 244 -9.87 24.20 6.40
C THR A 244 -9.51 25.35 5.45
N SER A 245 -9.31 25.08 4.16
CA SER A 245 -9.06 26.11 3.15
C SER A 245 -10.31 26.95 2.84
N ILE A 246 -11.51 26.41 3.00
CA ILE A 246 -12.77 27.17 2.94
C ILE A 246 -12.74 28.25 4.05
N GLY A 247 -12.46 27.85 5.29
CA GLY A 247 -12.36 28.77 6.42
C GLY A 247 -11.29 29.85 6.24
N ARG A 248 -10.13 29.50 5.67
CA ARG A 248 -9.07 30.49 5.33
C ARG A 248 -9.51 31.46 4.24
N THR A 249 -10.29 30.99 3.27
CA THR A 249 -10.79 31.83 2.17
C THR A 249 -11.80 32.84 2.70
N PHE A 250 -12.76 32.42 3.53
CA PHE A 250 -13.67 33.34 4.22
C PHE A 250 -12.92 34.33 5.12
N LYS A 251 -11.91 33.89 5.87
CA LYS A 251 -11.09 34.79 6.70
C LYS A 251 -10.29 35.81 5.88
N LYS A 252 -9.84 35.45 4.67
CA LYS A 252 -9.11 36.35 3.77
C LYS A 252 -10.02 37.29 2.98
N ILE A 253 -11.26 36.88 2.71
CA ILE A 253 -12.30 37.76 2.15
C ILE A 253 -12.77 38.75 3.21
N TYR A 254 -12.86 38.32 4.48
CA TYR A 254 -13.27 39.15 5.61
C TYR A 254 -12.16 40.12 6.06
N ASN A 255 -10.89 39.72 6.00
CA ASN A 255 -9.75 40.56 6.31
C ASN A 255 -9.07 40.99 5.00
N GLU A 256 -9.40 42.18 4.50
CA GLU A 256 -8.75 42.74 3.32
C GLU A 256 -7.23 42.86 3.50
N CYS A 257 -6.54 42.65 2.37
CA CYS A 257 -5.15 42.99 2.08
C CYS A 257 -4.08 42.60 3.13
N SER A 258 -3.36 41.53 2.82
CA SER A 258 -1.92 41.50 3.11
C SER A 258 -1.19 41.06 1.85
N THR A 259 -0.33 41.96 1.38
CA THR A 259 0.67 41.72 0.34
C THR A 259 1.49 40.49 0.70
N SER A 260 1.61 39.56 -0.24
CA SER A 260 2.38 38.33 -0.02
C SER A 260 3.86 38.68 0.05
N LYS A 261 4.52 38.29 1.15
CA LYS A 261 5.98 38.29 1.31
C LYS A 261 6.66 37.67 0.09
N ASP A 262 7.84 38.19 -0.23
CA ASP A 262 8.71 37.68 -1.29
C ASP A 262 8.86 36.17 -1.19
N LYS A 263 8.61 35.50 -2.32
CA LYS A 263 8.70 34.04 -2.43
C LYS A 263 10.17 33.67 -2.57
N THR A 264 10.74 33.12 -1.52
CA THR A 264 12.02 32.41 -1.58
C THR A 264 11.95 31.30 -2.64
N ARG A 265 13.08 31.03 -3.30
CA ARG A 265 13.16 30.00 -4.35
C ARG A 265 13.37 28.64 -3.69
N ALA A 266 12.47 27.69 -3.96
CA ALA A 266 12.60 26.31 -3.47
C ALA A 266 13.97 25.69 -3.80
N PRO A 267 14.59 24.91 -2.88
CA PRO A 267 15.95 24.39 -3.00
C PRO A 267 16.03 23.36 -4.12
N LEU A 268 17.05 23.47 -4.97
CA LEU A 268 17.30 22.46 -6.00
C LEU A 268 17.64 21.13 -5.29
N ILE A 269 16.85 20.09 -5.53
CA ILE A 269 17.13 18.75 -4.99
C ILE A 269 18.08 18.10 -6.00
N VAL A 270 19.37 18.08 -5.68
CA VAL A 270 20.38 17.44 -6.53
C VAL A 270 20.16 15.93 -6.48
N ALA A 271 20.05 15.30 -7.65
CA ALA A 271 20.04 13.85 -7.76
C ALA A 271 21.46 13.35 -7.50
N ASN A 272 21.68 12.71 -6.35
CA ASN A 272 22.85 11.84 -6.18
C ASN A 272 22.47 10.48 -6.76
N ASP A 273 23.14 10.09 -7.84
CA ASP A 273 22.94 8.79 -8.47
C ASP A 273 23.53 7.71 -7.54
N ILE A 274 22.66 6.99 -6.84
CA ILE A 274 23.04 5.77 -6.12
C ILE A 274 22.54 4.62 -7.00
N PRO A 275 23.44 3.82 -7.60
CA PRO A 275 23.03 2.71 -8.46
C PRO A 275 22.16 1.74 -7.67
N MET A 276 21.02 1.37 -8.26
CA MET A 276 20.05 0.47 -7.67
C MET A 276 20.15 -0.92 -8.27
N ASN A 277 20.07 -1.92 -7.40
CA ASN A 277 19.77 -3.29 -7.81
C ASN A 277 18.24 -3.41 -7.94
N PRO A 278 17.71 -3.72 -9.13
CA PRO A 278 16.28 -3.98 -9.29
C PRO A 278 15.89 -5.17 -8.41
N ILE A 279 14.70 -5.09 -7.79
CA ILE A 279 14.09 -6.26 -7.17
C ILE A 279 13.66 -7.16 -8.32
N VAL A 280 14.49 -8.14 -8.63
CA VAL A 280 14.24 -9.13 -9.69
C VAL A 280 12.94 -9.87 -9.36
N ILE A 281 11.92 -9.67 -10.19
CA ILE A 281 10.70 -10.48 -10.20
C ILE A 281 11.08 -11.77 -10.93
N SER A 282 11.38 -12.84 -10.19
CA SER A 282 11.85 -14.09 -10.79
C SER A 282 10.70 -14.96 -11.33
N ASN A 283 10.94 -15.62 -12.47
CA ASN A 283 10.09 -16.65 -13.10
C ASN A 283 10.21 -18.03 -12.43
N VAL A 284 9.82 -18.16 -11.15
CA VAL A 284 10.05 -19.40 -10.36
C VAL A 284 8.73 -20.05 -9.89
N PRO A 285 8.61 -21.40 -9.90
CA PRO A 285 7.33 -22.13 -9.84
C PRO A 285 6.71 -22.27 -8.44
N SER A 286 7.07 -21.44 -7.46
CA SER A 286 6.46 -21.38 -6.10
C SER A 286 5.46 -20.24 -5.98
N LEU A 287 4.78 -19.94 -7.08
CA LEU A 287 3.83 -18.85 -7.17
C LEU A 287 2.71 -19.06 -6.14
N THR A 288 2.49 -18.02 -5.34
CA THR A 288 1.53 -18.02 -4.26
C THR A 288 0.45 -16.99 -4.59
N ARG A 289 -0.82 -17.37 -4.47
CA ARG A 289 -1.93 -16.52 -4.92
C ARG A 289 -2.34 -15.54 -3.82
N LEU A 290 -2.42 -14.25 -4.17
CA LEU A 290 -2.82 -13.19 -3.25
C LEU A 290 -4.27 -12.78 -3.48
N GLN A 291 -5.05 -12.83 -2.41
CA GLN A 291 -6.41 -12.30 -2.35
C GLN A 291 -6.51 -11.21 -1.28
N ILE A 292 -7.32 -10.19 -1.54
CA ILE A 292 -7.43 -9.04 -0.63
C ILE A 292 -8.89 -8.76 -0.31
N SER A 293 -9.18 -8.54 0.96
CA SER A 293 -10.56 -8.40 1.40
C SER A 293 -11.20 -7.07 0.99
N ARG A 294 -12.43 -7.20 0.51
CA ARG A 294 -13.31 -6.11 0.15
C ARG A 294 -14.44 -5.98 1.17
N PRO A 295 -14.61 -4.80 1.80
CA PRO A 295 -15.66 -4.60 2.78
C PRO A 295 -17.03 -4.50 2.11
N GLY A 296 -18.07 -4.89 2.84
CA GLY A 296 -19.46 -4.66 2.45
C GLY A 296 -19.82 -3.17 2.55
N ARG A 297 -21.06 -2.80 2.20
CA ARG A 297 -21.48 -1.38 2.22
C ARG A 297 -21.30 -0.72 3.59
N ILE A 298 -21.66 -1.44 4.66
CA ILE A 298 -21.55 -0.92 6.03
C ILE A 298 -20.08 -0.90 6.46
N GLY A 299 -19.32 -1.98 6.20
CA GLY A 299 -17.89 -2.00 6.49
C GLY A 299 -17.12 -0.87 5.78
N ALA A 300 -17.50 -0.53 4.55
CA ALA A 300 -16.95 0.60 3.80
C ALA A 300 -17.18 1.94 4.52
N PHE A 301 -18.37 2.14 5.08
CA PHE A 301 -18.67 3.32 5.87
C PHE A 301 -17.88 3.33 7.18
N VAL A 302 -17.81 2.20 7.88
CA VAL A 302 -17.03 2.05 9.11
C VAL A 302 -15.56 2.36 8.87
N ARG A 303 -14.97 1.88 7.76
CA ARG A 303 -13.59 2.20 7.37
C ARG A 303 -13.34 3.70 7.18
N LYS A 304 -14.33 4.45 6.67
CA LYS A 304 -14.22 5.92 6.56
C LYS A 304 -14.08 6.61 7.92
N ILE A 305 -14.61 6.01 8.98
CA ILE A 305 -14.57 6.56 10.33
C ILE A 305 -13.35 6.01 11.08
N TRP A 306 -13.10 4.70 11.03
CA TRP A 306 -12.12 4.03 11.92
C TRP A 306 -10.82 3.58 11.25
N GLY A 307 -10.69 3.72 9.93
CA GLY A 307 -9.51 3.25 9.18
C GLY A 307 -9.72 1.89 8.51
N SER A 308 -8.74 1.48 7.69
CA SER A 308 -8.79 0.20 6.99
C SER A 308 -8.26 -0.95 7.85
N HIS A 309 -9.10 -1.98 7.95
CA HIS A 309 -8.74 -3.29 8.50
C HIS A 309 -8.81 -4.30 7.36
N THR A 310 -7.85 -4.18 6.43
CA THR A 310 -7.75 -5.02 5.24
C THR A 310 -7.15 -6.37 5.60
N LEU A 311 -7.75 -7.44 5.08
CA LEU A 311 -7.26 -8.80 5.25
C LEU A 311 -6.61 -9.23 3.96
N PHE A 312 -5.43 -9.82 4.08
CA PHE A 312 -4.66 -10.41 3.01
C PHE A 312 -4.76 -11.91 3.16
N ARG A 313 -5.28 -12.58 2.15
CA ARG A 313 -5.31 -14.03 2.07
C ARG A 313 -4.24 -14.47 1.08
N VAL A 314 -3.43 -15.42 1.50
CA VAL A 314 -2.31 -15.95 0.74
C VAL A 314 -2.54 -17.45 0.61
N ILE A 315 -2.71 -17.92 -0.62
CA ILE A 315 -3.00 -19.33 -0.93
C ILE A 315 -1.69 -19.94 -1.47
N PRO A 316 -1.04 -20.86 -0.73
CA PRO A 316 0.20 -21.50 -1.17
C PRO A 316 -0.06 -22.39 -2.39
N ASN A 317 0.99 -22.69 -3.15
CA ASN A 317 0.93 -23.70 -4.18
C ASN A 317 0.75 -25.09 -3.53
N THR A 318 -0.47 -25.63 -3.59
CA THR A 318 -0.84 -26.90 -2.95
C THR A 318 -0.16 -28.12 -3.56
N GLU A 319 0.37 -28.03 -4.78
CA GLU A 319 1.15 -29.12 -5.38
C GLU A 319 2.53 -29.24 -4.74
N LYS A 320 3.03 -28.16 -4.13
CA LYS A 320 4.36 -28.10 -3.51
C LYS A 320 4.30 -28.14 -1.99
N THR A 321 3.30 -27.51 -1.41
CA THR A 321 3.20 -27.36 0.04
C THR A 321 1.76 -27.59 0.50
N ASP A 322 1.52 -28.72 1.16
CA ASP A 322 0.26 -29.00 1.84
C ASP A 322 0.39 -28.67 3.33
N ILE A 323 -0.42 -27.72 3.80
CA ILE A 323 -0.46 -27.27 5.20
C ILE A 323 -0.72 -28.44 6.14
N SER A 324 -1.48 -29.44 5.71
CA SER A 324 -1.86 -30.60 6.52
C SER A 324 -0.69 -31.48 6.94
N ASN A 325 0.38 -31.49 6.15
CA ASN A 325 1.58 -32.25 6.47
C ASN A 325 2.35 -31.64 7.64
N TYR A 326 2.28 -30.32 7.82
CA TYR A 326 2.98 -29.60 8.89
C TYR A 326 2.07 -29.40 10.11
N LEU A 327 0.83 -28.98 9.86
CA LEU A 327 -0.16 -28.63 10.87
C LEU A 327 -1.41 -29.53 10.67
N PRO A 328 -1.40 -30.77 11.18
CA PRO A 328 -2.53 -31.70 11.00
C PRO A 328 -3.69 -31.45 11.97
N GLN A 329 -3.45 -30.73 13.07
CA GLN A 329 -4.45 -30.49 14.11
C GLN A 329 -5.10 -29.12 13.98
N THR A 330 -6.39 -29.04 14.29
CA THR A 330 -7.13 -27.78 14.39
C THR A 330 -7.09 -27.21 15.81
N LEU A 331 -7.13 -25.89 15.92
CA LEU A 331 -7.12 -25.13 17.16
C LEU A 331 -8.54 -24.76 17.56
N GLN A 332 -8.87 -24.99 18.83
CA GLN A 332 -10.14 -24.55 19.40
C GLN A 332 -10.07 -23.08 19.82
N ALA A 333 -11.08 -22.30 19.43
CA ALA A 333 -11.21 -20.92 19.87
C ALA A 333 -11.55 -20.85 21.37
N PHE A 334 -10.80 -20.04 22.11
CA PHE A 334 -10.90 -19.89 23.57
C PHE A 334 -10.81 -21.25 24.30
N PRO A 335 -9.65 -21.92 24.25
CA PRO A 335 -9.49 -23.31 24.70
C PRO A 335 -9.53 -23.48 26.23
N SER A 336 -9.42 -22.39 27.00
CA SER A 336 -9.48 -22.45 28.47
C SER A 336 -10.81 -23.06 28.96
N LYS A 337 -10.74 -24.20 29.66
CA LYS A 337 -11.90 -24.88 30.25
C LYS A 337 -12.62 -24.00 31.30
N ASN A 338 -11.85 -23.28 32.12
CA ASN A 338 -12.35 -22.33 33.13
C ASN A 338 -11.83 -20.92 32.84
N PRO A 339 -12.42 -20.21 31.86
CA PRO A 339 -12.01 -18.85 31.54
C PRO A 339 -12.43 -17.90 32.68
N ASP A 340 -11.59 -16.90 32.97
CA ASP A 340 -11.94 -15.82 33.88
C ASP A 340 -13.20 -15.07 33.41
N LEU A 341 -13.84 -14.32 34.30
CA LEU A 341 -15.09 -13.58 34.01
C LEU A 341 -14.94 -12.69 32.76
N PHE A 342 -13.76 -12.08 32.58
CA PHE A 342 -13.46 -11.21 31.46
C PHE A 342 -13.40 -11.97 30.13
N THR A 343 -12.79 -13.16 30.12
CA THR A 343 -12.70 -14.04 28.97
C THR A 343 -14.06 -14.66 28.65
N ARG A 344 -14.90 -14.92 29.65
CA ARG A 344 -16.30 -15.32 29.45
C ARG A 344 -17.09 -14.24 28.73
N ILE A 345 -17.00 -12.98 29.18
CA ILE A 345 -17.68 -11.85 28.52
C ILE A 345 -17.16 -11.68 27.07
N LYS A 346 -15.85 -11.75 26.87
CA LYS A 346 -15.27 -11.70 25.51
C LYS A 346 -15.81 -12.80 24.62
N LYS A 347 -15.79 -14.06 25.07
CA LYS A 347 -16.21 -15.24 24.29
C LYS A 347 -17.69 -15.22 23.97
N TYR A 348 -18.55 -14.99 24.97
CA TYR A 348 -19.99 -15.14 24.83
C TYR A 348 -20.72 -13.89 24.33
N PHE A 349 -20.11 -12.71 24.44
CA PHE A 349 -20.73 -11.46 24.02
C PHE A 349 -19.97 -10.80 22.86
N LEU A 350 -18.76 -10.28 23.12
CA LEU A 350 -18.00 -9.46 22.15
C LEU A 350 -17.56 -10.25 20.91
N PHE A 351 -17.13 -11.50 21.11
CA PHE A 351 -16.64 -12.40 20.08
C PHE A 351 -17.51 -13.65 20.00
N SER A 352 -18.82 -13.55 20.25
CA SER A 352 -19.70 -14.68 19.97
C SER A 352 -19.68 -15.00 18.47
N ARG A 353 -19.87 -16.27 18.11
CA ARG A 353 -19.83 -16.72 16.70
C ARG A 353 -20.74 -15.90 15.78
N PRO A 354 -22.01 -15.60 16.12
CA PRO A 354 -22.87 -14.75 15.28
C PRO A 354 -22.34 -13.33 15.09
N VAL A 355 -21.78 -12.73 16.15
CA VAL A 355 -21.23 -11.38 16.11
C VAL A 355 -19.99 -11.33 15.23
N VAL A 356 -19.06 -12.27 15.41
CA VAL A 356 -17.86 -12.38 14.59
C VAL A 356 -18.20 -12.59 13.13
N ILE A 357 -19.11 -13.51 12.80
CA ILE A 357 -19.56 -13.74 11.42
C ILE A 357 -20.15 -12.46 10.82
N THR A 358 -20.95 -11.72 11.59
CA THR A 358 -21.56 -10.46 11.14
C THR A 358 -20.51 -9.38 10.87
N ILE A 359 -19.55 -9.20 11.79
CA ILE A 359 -18.45 -8.24 11.62
C ILE A 359 -17.61 -8.65 10.41
N ARG A 360 -17.23 -9.93 10.31
CA ARG A 360 -16.40 -10.47 9.23
C ARG A 360 -17.04 -10.29 7.86
N LYS A 361 -18.34 -10.56 7.73
CA LYS A 361 -19.11 -10.33 6.50
C LYS A 361 -19.10 -8.86 6.08
N ASN A 362 -19.00 -7.92 7.01
CA ASN A 362 -18.92 -6.50 6.70
C ASN A 362 -17.47 -6.03 6.43
N MET A 363 -16.48 -6.57 7.13
CA MET A 363 -15.07 -6.22 6.92
C MET A 363 -14.51 -6.79 5.61
N ALA A 364 -15.00 -7.96 5.21
CA ALA A 364 -14.44 -8.78 4.15
C ALA A 364 -15.54 -9.62 3.50
N SER A 365 -16.52 -8.92 2.94
CA SER A 365 -17.67 -9.49 2.23
C SER A 365 -17.27 -10.29 0.99
N LEU A 366 -16.18 -9.87 0.34
CA LEU A 366 -15.67 -10.40 -0.92
C LEU A 366 -14.15 -10.41 -0.87
N TRP A 367 -13.54 -11.14 -1.79
CA TRP A 367 -12.09 -11.24 -1.94
C TRP A 367 -11.72 -10.91 -3.37
N ASP A 368 -10.87 -9.91 -3.53
CA ASP A 368 -10.32 -9.51 -4.82
C ASP A 368 -9.07 -10.35 -5.08
N ASP A 369 -9.04 -11.03 -6.21
CA ASP A 369 -7.93 -11.87 -6.63
C ASP A 369 -6.92 -11.03 -7.40
N HIS A 370 -5.67 -11.02 -6.94
CA HIS A 370 -4.58 -10.25 -7.54
C HIS A 370 -3.58 -11.12 -8.30
N GLY A 371 -3.88 -12.42 -8.46
CA GLY A 371 -3.03 -13.36 -9.16
C GLY A 371 -1.92 -13.92 -8.27
N GLU A 372 -0.89 -14.44 -8.91
CA GLU A 372 0.17 -15.20 -8.25
C GLU A 372 1.49 -14.44 -8.22
N PHE A 373 2.19 -14.55 -7.10
CA PHE A 373 3.40 -13.80 -6.81
C PHE A 373 4.52 -14.71 -6.35
N SER A 374 5.75 -14.32 -6.65
CA SER A 374 6.93 -14.94 -6.05
C SER A 374 6.99 -14.66 -4.55
N SER A 375 7.68 -15.51 -3.82
CA SER A 375 7.89 -15.39 -2.37
C SER A 375 8.58 -14.08 -2.00
N GLY A 376 9.61 -13.67 -2.78
CA GLY A 376 10.31 -12.40 -2.59
C GLY A 376 9.43 -11.17 -2.81
N SER A 377 8.49 -11.24 -3.78
CA SER A 377 7.52 -10.17 -4.01
C SER A 377 6.54 -10.04 -2.84
N LEU A 378 6.02 -11.14 -2.30
CA LEU A 378 5.11 -11.13 -1.15
C LEU A 378 5.81 -10.68 0.13
N ALA A 379 7.05 -11.12 0.38
CA ALA A 379 7.88 -10.64 1.48
C ALA A 379 8.08 -9.12 1.40
N SER A 380 8.32 -8.59 0.20
CA SER A 380 8.46 -7.15 -0.04
C SER A 380 7.16 -6.36 0.15
N MET A 381 6.00 -7.00 -0.09
CA MET A 381 4.68 -6.42 0.21
C MET A 381 4.43 -6.35 1.72
N MET A 382 4.89 -7.34 2.49
CA MET A 382 4.70 -7.42 3.94
C MET A 382 5.62 -6.50 4.75
N SER A 383 6.69 -5.97 4.16
CA SER A 383 7.61 -5.06 4.85
C SER A 383 6.99 -3.67 5.06
N ILE A 384 5.97 -3.51 5.89
CA ILE A 384 5.30 -2.21 6.07
C ILE A 384 6.23 -1.24 6.81
N HIS A 385 6.64 -0.20 6.07
CA HIS A 385 7.60 0.81 6.54
C HIS A 385 6.83 2.02 7.07
N THR A 386 6.51 2.03 8.36
CA THR A 386 6.29 3.30 9.06
C THR A 386 7.62 3.76 9.67
N SER A 387 7.70 5.00 10.12
CA SER A 387 8.90 5.54 10.79
C SER A 387 9.13 4.98 12.21
N LYS A 388 8.29 4.04 12.66
CA LYS A 388 8.33 3.47 14.01
C LYS A 388 8.17 1.95 13.95
N ASP A 389 9.27 1.24 14.12
CA ASP A 389 9.36 -0.20 14.41
C ASP A 389 8.69 -1.14 13.38
N PRO A 390 9.08 -2.42 13.33
CA PRO A 390 8.36 -3.40 12.52
C PRO A 390 6.92 -3.54 13.04
N HIS A 391 5.93 -3.28 12.18
CA HIS A 391 4.52 -3.44 12.51
C HIS A 391 4.07 -4.90 12.33
N PRO A 392 3.62 -5.59 13.40
CA PRO A 392 3.20 -6.97 13.30
C PRO A 392 1.85 -7.12 12.58
N TYR A 393 1.78 -8.12 11.71
CA TYR A 393 0.56 -8.68 11.18
C TYR A 393 0.02 -9.70 12.17
N ASN A 394 -1.28 -9.64 12.45
CA ASN A 394 -1.95 -10.77 13.07
C ASN A 394 -2.25 -11.79 11.97
N ILE A 395 -1.76 -13.01 12.13
CA ILE A 395 -1.88 -14.06 11.12
C ILE A 395 -2.67 -15.27 11.62
N VAL A 396 -3.38 -15.92 10.70
CA VAL A 396 -4.08 -17.19 10.90
C VAL A 396 -3.73 -18.11 9.74
N ILE A 397 -3.40 -19.37 10.02
CA ILE A 397 -3.19 -20.41 9.02
C ILE A 397 -4.34 -21.40 9.14
N THR A 398 -5.05 -21.64 8.03
CA THR A 398 -6.07 -22.69 7.89
C THR A 398 -5.53 -23.83 7.04
N GLY A 399 -6.27 -24.92 6.83
CA GLY A 399 -5.79 -26.04 6.00
C GLY A 399 -5.54 -25.73 4.52
N ASN A 400 -5.95 -24.56 4.03
CA ASN A 400 -5.79 -24.18 2.62
C ASN A 400 -5.21 -22.78 2.39
N HIS A 401 -5.10 -21.92 3.40
CA HIS A 401 -4.55 -20.58 3.21
C HIS A 401 -4.03 -19.93 4.48
N LEU A 402 -3.24 -18.87 4.32
CA LEU A 402 -2.86 -17.93 5.35
C LEU A 402 -3.70 -16.66 5.24
N ILE A 403 -4.17 -16.11 6.36
CA ILE A 403 -4.81 -14.80 6.44
C ILE A 403 -3.96 -13.90 7.34
N GLY A 404 -3.43 -12.83 6.79
CA GLY A 404 -2.80 -11.75 7.54
C GLY A 404 -3.71 -10.53 7.62
N MET A 405 -3.72 -9.86 8.77
CA MET A 405 -4.29 -8.53 8.89
C MET A 405 -3.20 -7.54 9.27
N HIS A 406 -3.03 -6.52 8.45
CA HIS A 406 -2.26 -5.35 8.84
C HIS A 406 -3.13 -4.33 9.55
N HIS A 407 -2.55 -3.65 10.54
CA HIS A 407 -3.21 -2.59 11.28
C HIS A 407 -2.80 -1.20 10.76
N ASN A 408 -3.75 -0.43 10.21
CA ASN A 408 -3.51 0.94 9.75
C ASN A 408 -4.50 1.94 10.39
N PRO A 409 -4.19 2.50 11.57
CA PRO A 409 -5.10 3.42 12.26
C PRO A 409 -5.07 4.80 11.61
N ILE A 410 -6.13 5.17 10.88
CA ILE A 410 -6.35 6.57 10.45
C ILE A 410 -6.67 7.47 11.66
N LEU A 411 -7.33 6.89 12.67
CA LEU A 411 -7.60 7.49 13.97
C LEU A 411 -7.05 6.54 15.02
N ASN A 412 -6.27 7.04 15.99
CA ASN A 412 -5.68 6.28 17.11
C ASN A 412 -6.73 5.65 18.05
N SER A 413 -7.68 4.89 17.53
CA SER A 413 -8.77 4.25 18.29
C SER A 413 -8.30 2.89 18.79
N LYS A 414 -7.44 2.92 19.83
CA LYS A 414 -6.86 1.72 20.48
C LYS A 414 -7.88 0.60 20.71
N LEU A 415 -9.14 0.94 21.03
CA LEU A 415 -10.21 -0.01 21.28
C LEU A 415 -10.70 -0.74 20.02
N VAL A 416 -10.99 0.00 18.96
CA VAL A 416 -11.48 -0.59 17.69
C VAL A 416 -10.39 -1.47 17.10
N ASP A 417 -9.15 -1.02 17.20
CA ASP A 417 -7.99 -1.75 16.71
C ASP A 417 -7.75 -3.04 17.50
N TRP A 418 -7.85 -2.97 18.83
CA TRP A 418 -7.78 -4.16 19.68
C TRP A 418 -8.91 -5.16 19.39
N LEU A 419 -10.11 -4.67 19.09
CA LEU A 419 -11.26 -5.51 18.78
C LEU A 419 -11.05 -6.19 17.43
N LEU A 420 -10.78 -5.44 16.36
CA LEU A 420 -10.71 -5.94 14.99
C LEU A 420 -9.46 -6.77 14.70
N SER A 421 -8.43 -6.71 15.55
CA SER A 421 -7.20 -7.50 15.44
C SER A 421 -7.23 -8.90 16.04
N LYS A 422 -8.33 -9.31 16.66
CA LYS A 422 -8.40 -10.67 17.22
C LYS A 422 -8.38 -11.73 16.13
N HIS A 423 -7.55 -12.75 16.32
CA HIS A 423 -7.42 -13.86 15.38
C HIS A 423 -8.75 -14.55 15.08
N VAL A 424 -9.65 -14.65 16.07
CA VAL A 424 -11.01 -15.19 15.85
C VAL A 424 -11.86 -14.37 14.87
N LEU A 425 -11.66 -13.04 14.83
CA LEU A 425 -12.30 -12.18 13.82
C LEU A 425 -11.61 -12.29 12.47
N ILE A 426 -10.28 -12.40 12.46
CA ILE A 426 -9.48 -12.59 11.24
C ILE A 426 -9.86 -13.91 10.55
N SER A 427 -9.94 -15.01 11.31
CA SER A 427 -10.39 -16.32 10.83
C SER A 427 -11.89 -16.32 10.49
N GLY A 428 -12.68 -15.49 11.18
CA GLY A 428 -14.14 -15.52 11.05
C GLY A 428 -14.80 -16.73 11.71
N TYR A 429 -14.18 -17.30 12.74
CA TYR A 429 -14.54 -18.61 13.31
C TYR A 429 -14.47 -19.75 12.28
N ASP A 430 -13.42 -19.75 11.45
CA ASP A 430 -13.11 -20.93 10.66
C ASP A 430 -12.88 -22.13 11.61
N ASP A 431 -13.50 -23.27 11.29
CA ASP A 431 -13.37 -24.50 12.09
C ASP A 431 -12.06 -25.24 11.76
N ASP A 432 -11.36 -24.85 10.69
CA ASP A 432 -10.08 -25.41 10.24
C ASP A 432 -8.89 -24.47 10.52
N VAL A 433 -8.95 -23.67 11.59
CA VAL A 433 -7.77 -22.91 12.04
C VAL A 433 -6.73 -23.87 12.60
N ARG A 434 -5.50 -23.82 12.08
CA ARG A 434 -4.40 -24.73 12.47
C ARG A 434 -3.25 -24.03 13.16
N PHE A 435 -3.07 -22.74 12.90
CA PHE A 435 -2.15 -21.87 13.62
C PHE A 435 -2.68 -20.43 13.69
N ALA A 436 -2.32 -19.69 14.73
CA ALA A 436 -2.60 -18.26 14.82
C ALA A 436 -1.53 -17.54 15.65
N GLY A 437 -1.10 -16.38 15.21
CA GLY A 437 0.05 -15.70 15.82
C GLY A 437 0.29 -14.31 15.26
N GLU A 438 1.49 -13.78 15.50
CA GLU A 438 1.93 -12.51 14.94
C GLU A 438 3.12 -12.74 14.01
N ALA A 439 3.25 -11.93 12.96
CA ALA A 439 4.38 -11.99 12.04
C ALA A 439 4.84 -10.60 11.61
N TRP A 440 6.14 -10.36 11.50
CA TRP A 440 6.70 -9.08 11.06
C TRP A 440 8.01 -9.28 10.30
N MET A 441 8.32 -8.33 9.42
CA MET A 441 9.57 -8.35 8.65
C MET A 441 10.62 -7.49 9.32
N VAL A 442 11.86 -7.99 9.38
CA VAL A 442 13.04 -7.23 9.82
C VAL A 442 14.06 -7.23 8.69
N HIS A 443 14.66 -6.06 8.45
CA HIS A 443 15.79 -5.94 7.53
C HIS A 443 17.08 -6.24 8.27
N GLU A 444 17.82 -7.21 7.78
CA GLU A 444 19.14 -7.60 8.27
C GLU A 444 20.21 -7.19 7.25
N GLN A 445 21.49 -7.34 7.61
CA GLN A 445 22.60 -7.01 6.71
C GLN A 445 22.57 -7.83 5.40
N ASP A 446 22.11 -9.08 5.48
CA ASP A 446 22.13 -10.04 4.36
C ASP A 446 20.77 -10.23 3.67
N GLY A 447 19.74 -9.45 4.04
CA GLY A 447 18.42 -9.56 3.40
C GLY A 447 17.25 -9.19 4.31
N VAL A 448 16.10 -9.85 4.10
CA VAL A 448 14.90 -9.65 4.92
C VAL A 448 14.55 -10.95 5.62
N ALA A 449 14.33 -10.88 6.93
CA ALA A 449 13.89 -12.00 7.76
C ALA A 449 12.42 -11.82 8.16
N LEU A 450 11.65 -12.90 8.11
CA LEU A 450 10.30 -12.98 8.65
C LEU A 450 10.36 -13.53 10.07
N HIS A 451 9.92 -12.72 11.02
CA HIS A 451 9.76 -13.12 12.40
C HIS A 451 8.33 -13.62 12.61
N LEU A 452 8.18 -14.76 13.28
CA LEU A 452 6.92 -15.42 13.55
C LEU A 452 6.79 -15.71 15.05
N SER A 453 5.64 -15.42 15.64
CA SER A 453 5.35 -15.76 17.03
C SER A 453 4.03 -16.51 17.19
N ASN A 454 3.90 -17.27 18.27
CA ASN A 454 2.65 -17.93 18.64
C ASN A 454 1.72 -17.04 19.49
N ASN A 455 1.92 -15.71 19.46
CA ASN A 455 1.13 -14.77 20.25
C ASN A 455 -0.31 -14.68 19.73
N SER A 456 -1.19 -15.52 20.26
CA SER A 456 -2.63 -15.47 19.99
C SER A 456 -3.45 -15.59 21.26
N GLY A 457 -4.08 -14.48 21.66
CA GLY A 457 -4.97 -14.45 22.82
C GLY A 457 -6.24 -15.31 22.68
N THR A 458 -6.62 -15.71 21.45
CA THR A 458 -7.85 -16.48 21.19
C THR A 458 -7.61 -17.95 20.88
N TYR A 459 -6.53 -18.33 20.20
CA TYR A 459 -6.27 -19.74 19.82
C TYR A 459 -5.11 -20.38 20.59
N ARG A 460 -4.12 -19.59 21.05
CA ARG A 460 -3.00 -20.03 21.91
C ARG A 460 -2.25 -21.29 21.41
N PRO A 461 -1.66 -21.28 20.21
CA PRO A 461 -0.84 -22.41 19.76
C PRO A 461 0.39 -22.61 20.65
N ASN A 462 0.84 -23.86 20.77
CA ASN A 462 2.03 -24.20 21.54
C ASN A 462 3.32 -24.01 20.71
N GLU A 463 4.48 -24.26 21.33
CA GLU A 463 5.79 -24.14 20.68
C GLU A 463 5.96 -25.12 19.52
N GLU A 464 5.52 -26.37 19.67
CA GLU A 464 5.61 -27.37 18.60
C GLU A 464 4.88 -26.91 17.33
N GLN A 465 3.70 -26.30 17.51
CA GLN A 465 2.91 -25.71 16.42
C GLN A 465 3.59 -24.49 15.81
N LEU A 466 4.33 -23.69 16.59
CA LEU A 466 5.12 -22.57 16.08
C LEU A 466 6.25 -23.06 15.17
N ILE A 467 6.98 -24.10 15.59
CA ILE A 467 8.07 -24.69 14.80
C ILE A 467 7.52 -25.25 13.49
N LYS A 468 6.42 -26.01 13.55
CA LYS A 468 5.73 -26.56 12.37
C LYS A 468 5.19 -25.47 11.44
N ALA A 469 4.63 -24.40 11.99
CA ALA A 469 4.18 -23.26 11.21
C ALA A 469 5.37 -22.56 10.52
N ALA A 470 6.50 -22.40 11.20
CA ALA A 470 7.71 -21.82 10.61
C ALA A 470 8.25 -22.69 9.47
N GLN A 471 8.27 -24.02 9.64
CA GLN A 471 8.63 -24.96 8.57
C GLN A 471 7.72 -24.83 7.35
N PHE A 472 6.39 -24.82 7.57
CA PHE A 472 5.43 -24.60 6.49
C PHE A 472 5.70 -23.29 5.75
N VAL A 473 5.91 -22.18 6.48
CA VAL A 473 6.18 -20.89 5.85
C VAL A 473 7.53 -20.90 5.12
N SER A 474 8.54 -21.61 5.61
CA SER A 474 9.83 -21.76 4.93
C SER A 474 9.66 -22.42 3.56
N ASP A 475 8.83 -23.46 3.51
CA ASP A 475 8.61 -24.25 2.29
C ASP A 475 7.65 -23.55 1.33
N ALA A 476 6.63 -22.84 1.85
CA ALA A 476 5.72 -22.02 1.05
C ALA A 476 6.39 -20.76 0.50
N PHE A 477 7.43 -20.25 1.17
CA PHE A 477 8.15 -19.04 0.80
C PHE A 477 9.67 -19.30 0.70
N PRO A 478 10.12 -20.11 -0.29
CA PRO A 478 11.53 -20.48 -0.42
C PRO A 478 12.43 -19.25 -0.54
N GLY A 479 13.57 -19.30 0.16
CA GLY A 479 14.56 -18.21 0.18
C GLY A 479 14.27 -17.10 1.20
N LEU A 480 13.15 -17.16 1.92
CA LEU A 480 12.88 -16.24 3.03
C LEU A 480 13.46 -16.81 4.34
N LYS A 481 14.33 -16.04 5.01
CA LYS A 481 14.81 -16.40 6.35
C LYS A 481 13.67 -16.28 7.35
N ILE A 482 13.48 -17.28 8.23
CA ILE A 482 12.41 -17.28 9.23
C ILE A 482 13.00 -17.40 10.64
N GLU A 483 12.53 -16.55 11.53
CA GLU A 483 12.88 -16.57 12.95
C GLU A 483 11.64 -16.74 13.83
N THR A 484 11.70 -17.59 14.84
CA THR A 484 10.56 -17.86 15.72
C THR A 484 10.74 -17.24 17.10
N HIS A 485 9.67 -16.68 17.65
CA HIS A 485 9.64 -15.99 18.95
C HIS A 485 8.53 -16.57 19.82
N GLN A 486 8.83 -16.98 21.04
CA GLN A 486 7.77 -17.46 21.93
C GLN A 486 6.99 -16.29 22.53
N SER A 487 5.74 -16.56 22.93
CA SER A 487 4.93 -15.59 23.66
C SER A 487 5.55 -15.14 25.00
N SER A 488 6.47 -15.92 25.59
CA SER A 488 7.26 -15.56 26.78
C SER A 488 8.46 -14.68 26.46
N ASP A 489 8.96 -14.75 25.22
CA ASP A 489 10.00 -13.89 24.70
C ASP A 489 9.32 -12.60 24.28
N GLN A 490 8.92 -11.77 25.25
CA GLN A 490 8.52 -10.40 24.94
C GLN A 490 9.76 -9.70 24.39
N ILE A 491 9.95 -9.76 23.07
CA ILE A 491 10.55 -8.63 22.37
C ILE A 491 9.62 -7.48 22.71
N GLN A 492 10.08 -6.60 23.61
CA GLN A 492 9.44 -5.33 23.86
C GLN A 492 9.53 -4.51 22.58
N LEU A 493 8.63 -4.78 21.63
CA LEU A 493 8.33 -3.85 20.56
C LEU A 493 7.83 -2.58 21.25
N PRO A 494 8.42 -1.39 21.03
CA PRO A 494 8.09 -0.15 21.74
C PRO A 494 6.60 0.25 21.66
N SER A 495 5.84 -0.29 20.69
CA SER A 495 4.37 -0.20 20.66
C SER A 495 3.68 -0.80 21.90
N GLN A 496 4.34 -1.70 22.64
CA GLN A 496 3.88 -2.20 23.94
C GLN A 496 4.32 -1.32 25.12
N MET A 497 5.35 -0.46 25.00
CA MET A 497 5.72 0.48 26.07
C MET A 497 4.70 1.59 26.31
N ILE A 498 3.81 1.88 25.36
CA ILE A 498 2.70 2.82 25.59
C ILE A 498 1.59 2.18 26.47
N ASN A 499 1.61 0.85 26.67
CA ASN A 499 0.53 0.12 27.32
C ASN A 499 0.66 -0.02 28.85
N GLU A 500 1.82 0.26 29.45
CA GLU A 500 1.99 0.05 30.90
C GLU A 500 1.78 1.30 31.77
N GLN A 501 2.00 2.52 31.24
CA GLN A 501 1.85 3.76 32.04
C GLN A 501 0.44 4.38 32.06
N GLU A 502 -0.51 3.95 31.22
CA GLU A 502 -1.87 4.53 31.16
C GLU A 502 -2.99 3.55 31.58
N LYS A 503 -2.67 2.49 32.33
CA LYS A 503 -3.66 1.47 32.75
C LYS A 503 -4.79 1.97 33.66
N ASN A 504 -4.78 3.21 34.15
CA ASN A 504 -5.60 3.60 35.30
C ASN A 504 -6.65 4.72 35.13
N SER A 505 -7.09 5.12 33.93
CA SER A 505 -8.14 6.18 33.90
C SER A 505 -9.23 6.14 32.83
N PHE A 506 -9.01 5.60 31.61
CA PHE A 506 -9.98 5.85 30.52
C PHE A 506 -10.84 4.65 30.05
N PHE A 507 -10.51 3.43 30.45
CA PHE A 507 -11.18 2.22 29.95
C PHE A 507 -11.92 1.45 31.05
N THR A 508 -13.06 1.96 31.48
CA THR A 508 -14.01 1.10 32.22
C THR A 508 -14.73 0.19 31.22
N LEU A 509 -14.94 -1.08 31.60
CA LEU A 509 -15.68 -2.09 30.83
C LEU A 509 -17.03 -1.56 30.30
N LYS A 510 -17.63 -0.66 31.07
CA LYS A 510 -18.88 0.06 30.77
C LYS A 510 -18.78 0.89 29.49
N ASN A 511 -17.69 1.61 29.26
CA ASN A 511 -17.50 2.44 28.06
C ASN A 511 -17.30 1.58 26.80
N ILE A 512 -16.54 0.48 26.93
CA ILE A 512 -16.36 -0.50 25.85
C ILE A 512 -17.69 -1.14 25.48
N PHE A 513 -18.46 -1.54 26.48
CA PHE A 513 -19.78 -2.14 26.30
C PHE A 513 -20.76 -1.18 25.63
N ILE A 514 -20.82 0.10 26.05
CA ILE A 514 -21.74 1.09 25.45
C ILE A 514 -21.38 1.37 23.99
N ILE A 515 -20.11 1.56 23.65
CA ILE A 515 -19.67 1.81 22.27
C ILE A 515 -19.94 0.59 21.39
N PHE A 516 -19.66 -0.61 21.89
CA PHE A 516 -19.88 -1.85 21.16
C PHE A 516 -21.37 -2.16 20.98
N LEU A 517 -22.19 -1.94 22.02
CA LEU A 517 -23.63 -2.09 21.95
C LEU A 517 -24.23 -1.05 20.97
N ALA A 518 -23.77 0.20 21.02
CA ALA A 518 -24.17 1.22 20.05
C ALA A 518 -23.78 0.82 18.62
N PHE A 519 -22.60 0.22 18.42
CA PHE A 519 -22.17 -0.30 17.12
C PHE A 519 -23.03 -1.48 16.64
N ILE A 520 -23.33 -2.44 17.50
CA ILE A 520 -24.21 -3.58 17.17
C ILE A 520 -25.63 -3.11 16.89
N VAL A 521 -26.19 -2.25 17.75
CA VAL A 521 -27.53 -1.67 17.58
C VAL A 521 -27.59 -0.89 16.27
N TRP A 522 -26.56 -0.10 15.96
CA TRP A 522 -26.46 0.62 14.70
C TRP A 522 -26.36 -0.33 13.49
N LEU A 523 -25.56 -1.40 13.57
CA LEU A 523 -25.48 -2.45 12.54
C LEU A 523 -26.82 -3.16 12.32
N CYS A 524 -27.56 -3.42 13.38
CA CYS A 524 -28.87 -4.08 13.33
C CYS A 524 -29.96 -3.16 12.77
N ILE A 525 -30.01 -1.89 13.19
CA ILE A 525 -31.00 -0.90 12.71
C ILE A 525 -30.85 -0.66 11.22
N PHE A 526 -29.63 -0.49 10.71
CA PHE A 526 -29.41 -0.22 9.28
C PHE A 526 -29.71 -1.41 8.37
N LYS A 527 -29.73 -2.64 8.91
CA LYS A 527 -30.09 -3.84 8.14
C LYS A 527 -31.60 -3.92 7.84
N PHE A 528 -32.44 -3.23 8.63
CA PHE A 528 -33.89 -3.20 8.44
C PHE A 528 -34.39 -2.05 7.55
N SER A 529 -33.60 -0.99 7.31
CA SER A 529 -34.01 0.16 6.47
C SER A 529 -33.78 0.00 4.96
N HIS A 530 -33.35 -1.17 4.47
CA HIS A 530 -33.03 -1.39 3.05
C HIS A 530 -33.71 -2.62 2.44
N HIS A 531 -34.89 -2.98 2.97
CA HIS A 531 -35.76 -3.98 2.35
C HIS A 531 -36.99 -3.41 1.63
N ASP A 532 -37.04 -2.08 1.43
CA ASP A 532 -37.99 -1.41 0.53
C ASP A 532 -37.27 -0.84 -0.70
#